data_AF-X1H520-F1
#
_entry.id   AF-X1H520-F1
#
_cell.length_a   1.000
_cell.length_b   1.000
_cell.length_c   1.000
_cell.angle_alpha   90.00
_cell.angle_beta   90.00
_cell.angle_gamma   90.00
#
_symmetry.space_group_name_H-M   'P 1'
#
loop_
_entity.id
_entity.type
_entity.pdbx_description
1 polymer ?
#
loop_
_entity_poly.entity_id
_entity_poly.type
_entity_poly.pdbx_seq_one_letter_code
_entity_poly.pdbx_strand_id
1 'polypeptide(L)'
;MVSLVPTSILAQEPIYGGTLYTPMGSDADTLNLWTYGTTYDSYILEHIYDSLVQYDVDNVPTPVLCSAWDDDETGEIWTFTLRDNIVWHDGTPFTADDVMFTWELLLNDDTIPRRSWIWDWIDGFTKIDETHVSVDFSYAPGYSDVMLDFATQWIVPKHIWDPITDILAYTNDNPIGCGPFKLAEWEPAQFFRFEAHADYHLDGPYIAEKVVQIVRETEAGYYALSTDNGSAKCQRMSATR
;
A
#
# COMPACT_ATOMS: atom_id res chain seq x y z
N MET A 1 -5.92 21.61 48.69
CA MET A 1 -6.19 20.19 48.44
C MET A 1 -6.09 20.03 46.93
N VAL A 2 -4.92 19.64 46.42
CA VAL A 2 -4.67 19.48 44.97
C VAL A 2 -5.23 18.12 44.58
N SER A 3 -6.31 18.12 43.81
CA SER A 3 -6.88 16.90 43.25
C SER A 3 -5.95 16.41 42.15
N LEU A 4 -5.20 15.35 42.43
CA LEU A 4 -4.44 14.59 41.43
C LEU A 4 -5.45 13.96 40.47
N VAL A 5 -5.45 14.40 39.21
CA VAL A 5 -6.08 13.63 38.13
C VAL A 5 -5.15 12.45 37.86
N PRO A 6 -5.63 11.19 37.94
CA PRO A 6 -4.77 10.05 37.66
C PRO A 6 -4.35 10.07 36.18
N THR A 7 -3.04 10.10 35.97
CA THR A 7 -2.38 9.84 34.70
C THR A 7 -2.57 8.36 34.35
N SER A 8 -3.66 8.03 33.69
CA SER A 8 -3.80 6.75 33.01
C SER A 8 -4.77 6.91 31.84
N ILE A 9 -4.30 7.56 30.77
CA ILE A 9 -4.74 7.18 29.43
C ILE A 9 -4.06 5.83 29.20
N LEU A 10 -4.66 4.75 29.72
CA LEU A 10 -4.26 3.42 29.32
C LEU A 10 -4.63 3.32 27.83
N ALA A 11 -3.66 2.95 27.01
CA ALA A 11 -3.94 2.44 25.67
C ALA A 11 -5.04 1.39 25.83
N GLN A 12 -6.22 1.66 25.27
CA GLN A 12 -7.29 0.66 25.27
C GLN A 12 -6.76 -0.55 24.48
N GLU A 13 -6.88 -1.74 25.06
CA GLU A 13 -6.70 -3.00 24.31
C GLU A 13 -7.51 -2.90 23.01
N PRO A 14 -6.91 -3.19 21.84
CA PRO A 14 -7.61 -3.08 20.58
C PRO A 14 -8.87 -3.96 20.57
N ILE A 15 -10.00 -3.38 20.19
CA ILE A 15 -11.21 -4.16 19.96
C ILE A 15 -11.11 -4.70 18.54
N TYR A 16 -10.92 -6.01 18.43
CA TYR A 16 -10.84 -6.69 17.15
C TYR A 16 -12.24 -6.88 16.53
N GLY A 17 -12.32 -6.69 15.22
CA GLY A 17 -13.52 -6.85 14.41
C GLY A 17 -14.31 -5.57 14.19
N GLY A 18 -15.51 -5.73 13.64
CA GLY A 18 -16.39 -4.62 13.24
C GLY A 18 -16.05 -4.03 11.87
N THR A 19 -16.90 -3.09 11.45
CA THR A 19 -16.80 -2.39 10.18
C THR A 19 -16.43 -0.92 10.41
N LEU A 20 -15.38 -0.45 9.74
CA LEU A 20 -15.06 0.98 9.66
C LEU A 20 -15.65 1.57 8.39
N TYR A 21 -16.46 2.63 8.51
CA TYR A 21 -16.93 3.40 7.36
C TYR A 21 -16.12 4.69 7.22
N THR A 22 -15.63 4.96 6.00
CA THR A 22 -14.89 6.18 5.67
C THR A 22 -15.47 6.84 4.41
N PRO A 23 -15.76 8.14 4.41
CA PRO A 23 -16.24 8.82 3.22
C PRO A 23 -15.10 9.15 2.25
N MET A 24 -15.41 9.13 0.95
CA MET A 24 -14.53 9.52 -0.15
C MET A 24 -15.31 10.41 -1.13
N GLY A 25 -14.71 11.54 -1.56
CA GLY A 25 -15.43 12.59 -2.29
C GLY A 25 -15.80 12.26 -3.75
N SER A 26 -15.07 11.33 -4.37
CA SER A 26 -15.31 10.84 -5.73
C SER A 26 -14.95 9.37 -5.80
N ASP A 27 -15.48 8.67 -6.80
CA ASP A 27 -15.09 7.29 -7.12
C ASP A 27 -13.66 7.25 -7.70
N ALA A 28 -13.05 6.07 -7.70
CA ALA A 28 -11.82 5.81 -8.42
C ALA A 28 -12.11 5.66 -9.92
N ASP A 29 -11.19 6.12 -10.77
CA ASP A 29 -11.31 6.02 -12.23
C ASP A 29 -10.80 4.65 -12.74
N THR A 30 -9.88 4.03 -12.01
CA THR A 30 -9.26 2.74 -12.35
C THR A 30 -8.76 2.01 -11.11
N LEU A 31 -8.76 0.67 -11.15
CA LEU A 31 -8.11 -0.20 -10.17
C LEU A 31 -6.82 -0.83 -10.72
N ASN A 32 -6.38 -0.38 -11.90
CA ASN A 32 -5.12 -0.79 -12.49
C ASN A 32 -3.97 0.07 -11.93
N LEU A 33 -3.02 -0.63 -11.31
CA LEU A 33 -1.84 -0.06 -10.68
C LEU A 33 -0.89 0.67 -11.64
N TRP A 34 -0.95 0.36 -12.94
CA TRP A 34 -0.09 1.00 -13.94
C TRP A 34 -0.71 2.25 -14.56
N THR A 35 -2.02 2.48 -14.36
CA THR A 35 -2.73 3.60 -14.99
C THR A 35 -3.41 4.54 -13.99
N TYR A 36 -3.30 4.28 -12.68
CA TYR A 36 -3.85 5.17 -11.66
C TYR A 36 -3.30 6.60 -11.79
N GLY A 37 -4.21 7.57 -11.76
CA GLY A 37 -3.88 8.97 -12.00
C GLY A 37 -4.19 9.86 -10.80
N THR A 38 -5.21 9.48 -10.03
CA THR A 38 -5.79 10.33 -9.00
C THR A 38 -5.42 9.88 -7.59
N THR A 39 -5.61 10.77 -6.62
CA THR A 39 -5.49 10.43 -5.20
C THR A 39 -6.60 9.49 -4.72
N TYR A 40 -7.73 9.43 -5.43
CA TYR A 40 -8.81 8.50 -5.11
C TYR A 40 -8.43 7.08 -5.53
N ASP A 41 -7.85 6.93 -6.72
CA ASP A 41 -7.33 5.64 -7.19
C ASP A 41 -6.26 5.11 -6.23
N SER A 42 -5.26 5.95 -5.89
CA SER A 42 -4.17 5.54 -4.99
C SER A 42 -4.68 5.21 -3.59
N TYR A 43 -5.69 5.96 -3.10
CA TYR A 43 -6.31 5.68 -1.80
C TYR A 43 -7.00 4.32 -1.76
N ILE A 44 -7.56 3.83 -2.87
CA ILE A 44 -8.12 2.49 -2.92
C ILE A 44 -7.01 1.44 -3.03
N LEU A 45 -6.02 1.68 -3.88
CA LEU A 45 -4.91 0.75 -4.14
C LEU A 45 -3.99 0.54 -2.92
N GLU A 46 -3.74 1.56 -2.09
CA GLU A 46 -2.89 1.45 -0.89
C GLU A 46 -3.42 0.49 0.17
N HIS A 47 -4.71 0.14 0.12
CA HIS A 47 -5.29 -0.87 1.00
C HIS A 47 -4.96 -2.30 0.52
N ILE A 48 -4.74 -2.45 -0.78
CA ILE A 48 -4.67 -3.72 -1.49
C ILE A 48 -3.22 -4.14 -1.71
N TYR A 49 -2.36 -3.21 -2.10
CA TYR A 49 -0.97 -3.47 -2.47
C TYR A 49 0.00 -2.89 -1.45
N ASP A 50 1.10 -3.61 -1.25
CA ASP A 50 2.24 -3.15 -0.48
C ASP A 50 3.47 -2.98 -1.36
N SER A 51 4.40 -2.18 -0.85
CA SER A 51 5.72 -1.89 -1.40
C SER A 51 6.80 -2.49 -0.49
N LEU A 52 8.07 -2.50 -0.93
CA LEU A 52 9.13 -3.04 -0.09
C LEU A 52 9.28 -2.25 1.22
N VAL A 53 9.15 -0.92 1.12
CA VAL A 53 9.32 0.04 2.20
C VAL A 53 8.06 0.89 2.31
N GLN A 54 7.73 1.45 3.47
CA GLN A 54 6.74 2.52 3.59
C GLN A 54 7.24 3.60 4.53
N TYR A 55 6.61 4.78 4.51
CA TYR A 55 6.90 5.83 5.48
C TYR A 55 5.94 5.74 6.66
N ASP A 56 6.48 5.77 7.87
CA ASP A 56 5.66 5.86 9.08
C ASP A 56 5.11 7.29 9.32
N VAL A 57 4.39 7.45 10.43
CA VAL A 57 3.78 8.75 10.81
C VAL A 57 4.80 9.86 11.08
N ASP A 58 6.05 9.50 11.35
CA ASP A 58 7.17 10.42 11.58
C ASP A 58 7.98 10.66 10.29
N ASN A 59 7.52 10.13 9.15
CA ASN A 59 8.19 10.13 7.84
C ASN A 59 9.55 9.43 7.86
N VAL A 60 9.66 8.34 8.63
CA VAL A 60 10.82 7.45 8.60
C VAL A 60 10.53 6.27 7.66
N PRO A 61 11.44 5.92 6.74
CA PRO A 61 11.34 4.69 5.96
C PRO A 61 11.32 3.47 6.88
N THR A 62 10.36 2.58 6.66
CA THR A 62 10.10 1.39 7.48
C THR A 62 9.92 0.15 6.61
N PRO A 63 10.44 -1.03 7.02
CA PRO A 63 10.35 -2.25 6.21
C PRO A 63 8.92 -2.83 6.18
N VAL A 64 8.38 -3.08 4.98
CA VAL A 64 7.06 -3.71 4.77
C VAL A 64 7.20 -5.07 4.11
N LEU A 65 7.30 -5.19 2.78
CA LEU A 65 7.56 -6.50 2.14
C LEU A 65 9.01 -6.95 2.32
N CYS A 66 9.94 -6.02 2.59
CA CYS A 66 11.28 -6.34 3.05
C CYS A 66 11.37 -6.29 4.59
N SER A 67 12.37 -6.96 5.14
CA SER A 67 12.76 -6.90 6.56
C SER A 67 13.96 -5.99 6.78
N ALA A 68 14.81 -5.80 5.76
CA ALA A 68 15.99 -4.96 5.78
C ALA A 68 16.40 -4.56 4.37
N TRP A 69 17.24 -3.54 4.27
CA TRP A 69 17.97 -3.15 3.08
C TRP A 69 19.37 -2.67 3.46
N ASP A 70 20.31 -2.78 2.53
CA ASP A 70 21.69 -2.31 2.68
C ASP A 70 22.20 -1.85 1.30
N ASP A 71 23.01 -0.80 1.28
CA ASP A 71 23.74 -0.34 0.10
C ASP A 71 25.23 -0.72 0.19
N ASP A 72 25.87 -0.89 -0.96
CA ASP A 72 27.30 -1.18 -1.00
C ASP A 72 28.17 0.05 -0.70
N GLU A 73 29.50 -0.10 -0.69
CA GLU A 73 30.40 1.01 -0.33
C GLU A 73 30.29 2.22 -1.27
N THR A 74 29.85 2.02 -2.52
CA THR A 74 29.66 3.11 -3.49
C THR A 74 28.26 3.71 -3.41
N GLY A 75 27.28 2.98 -2.86
CA GLY A 75 25.86 3.36 -2.84
C GLY A 75 25.15 3.09 -4.16
N GLU A 76 25.79 2.34 -5.08
CA GLU A 76 25.28 2.03 -6.43
C GLU A 76 24.48 0.72 -6.42
N ILE A 77 24.78 -0.20 -5.51
CA ILE A 77 24.08 -1.48 -5.41
C ILE A 77 23.29 -1.52 -4.11
N TRP A 78 21.97 -1.64 -4.22
CA TRP A 78 21.07 -1.77 -3.08
C TRP A 78 20.47 -3.16 -3.02
N THR A 79 20.61 -3.82 -1.88
CA THR A 79 20.07 -5.16 -1.64
C THR A 79 18.93 -5.09 -0.64
N PHE A 80 17.78 -5.66 -1.00
CA PHE A 80 16.61 -5.79 -0.13
C PHE A 80 16.46 -7.24 0.32
N THR A 81 16.32 -7.44 1.64
CA THR A 81 16.01 -8.74 2.24
C THR A 81 14.50 -8.87 2.40
N LEU A 82 13.85 -9.72 1.63
CA LEU A 82 12.41 -9.96 1.64
C LEU A 82 11.97 -10.66 2.94
N ARG A 83 10.73 -10.44 3.36
CA ARG A 83 10.15 -11.21 4.47
C ARG A 83 9.69 -12.58 4.00
N ASP A 84 9.78 -13.55 4.89
CA ASP A 84 9.21 -14.88 4.69
C ASP A 84 7.70 -14.88 4.92
N ASN A 85 7.01 -15.87 4.34
CA ASN A 85 5.61 -16.19 4.59
C ASN A 85 4.60 -15.09 4.23
N ILE A 86 4.95 -14.20 3.29
CA ILE A 86 3.97 -13.30 2.68
C ILE A 86 3.09 -14.11 1.71
N VAL A 87 1.78 -13.86 1.75
CA VAL A 87 0.82 -14.45 0.81
C VAL A 87 0.02 -13.35 0.11
N TRP A 88 -0.31 -13.58 -1.16
CA TRP A 88 -1.26 -12.78 -1.91
C TRP A 88 -2.69 -13.07 -1.41
N HIS A 89 -3.63 -12.16 -1.67
CA HIS A 89 -5.04 -12.30 -1.24
C HIS A 89 -5.74 -13.55 -1.81
N ASP A 90 -5.20 -14.16 -2.86
CA ASP A 90 -5.67 -15.42 -3.45
C ASP A 90 -5.02 -16.68 -2.84
N GLY A 91 -4.13 -16.50 -1.86
CA GLY A 91 -3.41 -17.57 -1.17
C GLY A 91 -2.12 -18.02 -1.86
N THR A 92 -1.77 -17.45 -3.00
CA THR A 92 -0.49 -17.72 -3.67
C THR A 92 0.66 -17.14 -2.84
N PRO A 93 1.78 -17.86 -2.61
CA PRO A 93 2.94 -17.30 -1.92
C PRO A 93 3.53 -16.11 -2.70
N PHE A 94 3.89 -15.05 -1.98
CA PHE A 94 4.72 -13.97 -2.51
C PHE A 94 6.19 -14.41 -2.53
N THR A 95 6.90 -14.07 -3.60
CA THR A 95 8.30 -14.49 -3.80
C THR A 95 9.15 -13.37 -4.41
N ALA A 96 10.47 -13.55 -4.38
CA ALA A 96 11.39 -12.69 -5.12
C ALA A 96 11.04 -12.54 -6.62
N ASP A 97 10.39 -13.54 -7.23
CA ASP A 97 10.00 -13.47 -8.64
C ASP A 97 8.92 -12.40 -8.90
N ASP A 98 8.06 -12.11 -7.92
CA ASP A 98 7.05 -11.04 -8.03
C ASP A 98 7.71 -9.66 -8.02
N VAL A 99 8.72 -9.48 -7.17
CA VAL A 99 9.51 -8.25 -7.08
C VAL A 99 10.28 -8.02 -8.37
N MET A 100 11.01 -9.04 -8.83
CA MET A 100 11.78 -8.98 -10.08
C MET A 100 10.87 -8.71 -11.28
N PHE A 101 9.72 -9.39 -11.37
CA PHE A 101 8.75 -9.14 -12.43
C PHE A 101 8.27 -7.69 -12.44
N THR A 102 7.86 -7.17 -11.28
CA THR A 102 7.38 -5.79 -11.14
C THR A 102 8.45 -4.80 -11.59
N TRP A 103 9.70 -5.00 -11.13
CA TRP A 103 10.82 -4.13 -11.46
C TRP A 103 11.22 -4.21 -12.93
N GLU A 104 11.32 -5.41 -13.49
CA GLU A 104 11.63 -5.60 -14.90
C GLU A 104 10.54 -5.01 -15.82
N LEU A 105 9.27 -5.09 -15.41
CA LEU A 105 8.17 -4.47 -16.15
C LEU A 105 8.34 -2.95 -16.25
N LEU A 106 8.64 -2.30 -15.13
CA LEU A 106 8.89 -0.85 -15.08
C LEU A 106 10.15 -0.43 -15.80
N LEU A 107 11.21 -1.22 -15.73
CA LEU A 107 12.45 -0.93 -16.45
C LEU A 107 12.26 -1.01 -17.96
N ASN A 108 11.45 -1.97 -18.44
CA ASN A 108 11.27 -2.24 -19.87
C ASN A 108 10.11 -1.48 -20.53
N ASP A 109 9.21 -0.86 -19.76
CA ASP A 109 8.08 -0.09 -20.28
C ASP A 109 8.09 1.35 -19.76
N ASP A 110 8.67 2.25 -20.56
CA ASP A 110 8.72 3.68 -20.28
C ASP A 110 7.37 4.40 -20.52
N THR A 111 6.36 3.70 -21.02
CA THR A 111 5.02 4.27 -21.27
C THR A 111 4.16 4.31 -20.01
N ILE A 112 4.57 3.63 -18.93
CA ILE A 112 3.89 3.64 -17.63
C ILE A 112 3.90 5.08 -17.06
N PRO A 113 2.73 5.76 -16.94
CA PRO A 113 2.66 7.20 -16.66
C PRO A 113 3.28 7.67 -15.33
N ARG A 114 3.41 6.76 -14.36
CA ARG A 114 3.95 7.04 -13.02
C ARG A 114 5.31 6.41 -12.75
N ARG A 115 5.96 5.85 -13.79
CA ARG A 115 7.34 5.40 -13.67
C ARG A 115 8.22 6.57 -13.25
N SER A 116 8.93 6.40 -12.14
CA SER A 116 9.80 7.45 -11.62
C SER A 116 11.00 7.68 -12.53
N TRP A 117 11.57 8.89 -12.44
CA TRP A 117 12.79 9.26 -13.15
C TRP A 117 14.01 8.46 -12.67
N ILE A 118 14.00 7.92 -11.44
CA ILE A 118 15.10 7.08 -10.93
C ILE A 118 15.25 5.79 -11.74
N TRP A 119 14.21 5.33 -12.44
CA TRP A 119 14.27 4.11 -13.25
C TRP A 119 15.16 4.26 -14.48
N ASP A 120 15.43 5.50 -14.92
CA ASP A 120 16.39 5.77 -16.00
C ASP A 120 17.84 5.61 -15.55
N TRP A 121 18.04 5.48 -14.24
CA TRP A 121 19.34 5.37 -13.60
C TRP A 121 19.71 3.93 -13.24
N ILE A 122 18.79 2.98 -13.45
CA ILE A 122 18.95 1.57 -13.12
C ILE A 122 19.60 0.83 -14.29
N ASP A 123 20.74 0.19 -14.03
CA ASP A 123 21.44 -0.67 -14.98
C ASP A 123 20.88 -2.10 -14.99
N GLY A 124 20.28 -2.54 -13.87
CA GLY A 124 19.56 -3.81 -13.83
C GLY A 124 19.15 -4.25 -12.42
N PHE A 125 18.58 -5.44 -12.36
CA PHE A 125 18.19 -6.11 -11.13
C PHE A 125 18.83 -7.49 -11.05
N THR A 126 19.06 -7.98 -9.83
CA THR A 126 19.52 -9.35 -9.60
C THR A 126 18.66 -10.01 -8.53
N LYS A 127 18.08 -11.17 -8.86
CA LYS A 127 17.59 -12.13 -7.86
C LYS A 127 18.81 -12.88 -7.31
N ILE A 128 19.30 -12.47 -6.14
CA ILE A 128 20.46 -13.10 -5.50
C ILE A 128 20.08 -14.51 -5.03
N ASP A 129 18.93 -14.62 -4.36
CA ASP A 129 18.29 -15.88 -3.96
C ASP A 129 16.77 -15.67 -3.76
N GLU A 130 16.10 -16.60 -3.07
CA GLU A 130 14.64 -16.53 -2.85
C GLU A 130 14.20 -15.39 -1.91
N THR A 131 15.12 -14.86 -1.09
CA THR A 131 14.84 -13.84 -0.08
C THR A 131 15.66 -12.56 -0.28
N HIS A 132 16.54 -12.51 -1.28
CA HIS A 132 17.37 -11.34 -1.55
C HIS A 132 17.28 -10.92 -3.01
N VAL A 133 16.95 -9.66 -3.22
CA VAL A 133 16.92 -9.00 -4.53
C VAL A 133 17.74 -7.73 -4.47
N SER A 134 18.41 -7.37 -5.57
CA SER A 134 19.17 -6.14 -5.66
C SER A 134 18.84 -5.31 -6.89
N VAL A 135 19.04 -4.00 -6.77
CA VAL A 135 19.02 -3.02 -7.85
C VAL A 135 20.42 -2.45 -8.01
N ASP A 136 20.86 -2.32 -9.25
CA ASP A 136 22.14 -1.73 -9.64
C ASP A 136 21.88 -0.38 -10.33
N PHE A 137 22.50 0.68 -9.84
CA PHE A 137 22.37 2.04 -10.36
C PHE A 137 23.66 2.49 -11.07
N SER A 138 23.49 3.16 -12.21
CA SER A 138 24.59 3.72 -13.02
C SER A 138 25.44 4.79 -12.30
N TYR A 139 24.93 5.38 -11.23
CA TYR A 139 25.68 6.16 -10.24
C TYR A 139 24.87 6.25 -8.94
N ALA A 140 25.54 6.45 -7.81
CA ALA A 140 24.93 6.42 -6.48
C ALA A 140 23.78 7.44 -6.31
N PRO A 141 22.51 7.00 -6.19
CA PRO A 141 21.40 7.88 -5.87
C PRO A 141 21.43 8.32 -4.40
N GLY A 142 20.68 9.39 -4.08
CA GLY A 142 20.49 9.78 -2.69
C GLY A 142 19.64 8.75 -1.94
N TYR A 143 19.99 8.46 -0.68
CA TYR A 143 19.22 7.55 0.18
C TYR A 143 17.71 7.87 0.19
N SER A 144 17.35 9.16 0.26
CA SER A 144 15.95 9.59 0.27
C SER A 144 15.22 9.29 -1.04
N ASP A 145 15.92 9.35 -2.18
CA ASP A 145 15.33 9.09 -3.48
C ASP A 145 15.03 7.60 -3.60
N VAL A 146 16.01 6.74 -3.26
CA VAL A 146 15.82 5.28 -3.20
C VAL A 146 14.65 4.91 -2.30
N MET A 147 14.63 5.41 -1.06
CA MET A 147 13.54 5.08 -0.13
C MET A 147 12.17 5.57 -0.61
N LEU A 148 12.09 6.75 -1.24
CA LEU A 148 10.83 7.26 -1.78
C LEU A 148 10.32 6.41 -2.94
N ASP A 149 11.20 6.05 -3.87
CA ASP A 149 10.85 5.26 -5.03
C ASP A 149 10.43 3.84 -4.65
N PHE A 150 11.20 3.15 -3.81
CA PHE A 150 10.81 1.81 -3.34
C PHE A 150 9.69 1.81 -2.30
N ALA A 151 9.31 2.98 -1.76
CA ALA A 151 8.11 3.11 -0.93
C ALA A 151 6.83 3.37 -1.70
N THR A 152 6.94 4.00 -2.86
CA THR A 152 5.80 4.28 -3.75
C THR A 152 5.64 3.23 -4.84
N GLN A 153 6.62 2.33 -4.99
CA GLN A 153 6.56 1.20 -5.90
C GLN A 153 5.89 -0.02 -5.26
N TRP A 154 4.59 -0.14 -5.50
CA TRP A 154 3.85 -1.35 -5.14
C TRP A 154 4.26 -2.54 -6.01
N ILE A 155 4.27 -3.73 -5.39
CA ILE A 155 4.59 -5.00 -6.04
C ILE A 155 3.31 -5.67 -6.54
N VAL A 156 3.36 -6.25 -7.74
CA VAL A 156 2.23 -6.96 -8.35
C VAL A 156 2.44 -8.48 -8.39
N PRO A 157 1.38 -9.30 -8.29
CA PRO A 157 1.48 -10.75 -8.40
C PRO A 157 1.83 -11.18 -9.82
N LYS A 158 3.04 -11.71 -10.03
CA LYS A 158 3.52 -12.14 -11.34
C LYS A 158 2.55 -13.10 -12.01
N HIS A 159 1.97 -14.04 -11.26
CA HIS A 159 1.05 -15.05 -11.80
C HIS A 159 -0.25 -14.49 -12.39
N ILE A 160 -0.61 -13.23 -12.07
CA ILE A 160 -1.77 -12.54 -12.63
C ILE A 160 -1.35 -11.61 -13.77
N TRP A 161 -0.23 -10.91 -13.62
CA TRP A 161 0.18 -9.85 -14.53
C TRP A 161 1.03 -10.32 -15.71
N ASP A 162 1.83 -11.38 -15.56
CA ASP A 162 2.64 -11.98 -16.65
C ASP A 162 1.84 -12.36 -17.91
N PRO A 163 0.64 -12.97 -17.83
CA PRO A 163 -0.14 -13.29 -19.03
C PRO A 163 -0.80 -12.08 -19.71
N ILE A 164 -0.73 -10.88 -19.13
CA ILE A 164 -1.40 -9.68 -19.64
C ILE A 164 -0.53 -9.00 -20.69
N THR A 165 -1.01 -8.97 -21.93
CA THR A 165 -0.25 -8.37 -23.05
C THR A 165 -0.32 -6.85 -23.09
N ASP A 166 -1.47 -6.27 -22.77
CA ASP A 166 -1.68 -4.82 -22.73
C ASP A 166 -2.01 -4.42 -21.28
N ILE A 167 -0.95 -4.17 -20.51
CA ILE A 167 -1.07 -3.84 -19.09
C ILE A 167 -1.77 -2.50 -18.87
N LEU A 168 -1.76 -1.57 -19.84
CA LEU A 168 -2.39 -0.27 -19.71
C LEU A 168 -3.90 -0.33 -20.00
N ALA A 169 -4.33 -1.26 -20.87
CA ALA A 169 -5.75 -1.49 -21.15
C ALA A 169 -6.42 -2.46 -20.16
N TYR A 170 -5.66 -3.17 -19.33
CA TYR A 170 -6.22 -4.07 -18.33
C TYR A 170 -6.99 -3.30 -17.25
N THR A 171 -8.25 -3.66 -17.00
CA THR A 171 -9.10 -2.92 -16.04
C THR A 171 -8.78 -3.24 -14.59
N ASN A 172 -8.31 -4.46 -14.32
CA ASN A 172 -8.00 -4.97 -12.99
C ASN A 172 -9.17 -4.84 -11.99
N ASP A 173 -10.40 -5.15 -12.43
CA ASP A 173 -11.63 -4.95 -11.64
C ASP A 173 -11.67 -5.76 -10.32
N ASN A 174 -10.83 -6.81 -10.22
CA ASN A 174 -10.68 -7.64 -9.02
C ASN A 174 -9.19 -7.66 -8.63
N PRO A 175 -8.67 -6.55 -8.09
CA PRO A 175 -7.25 -6.44 -7.77
C PRO A 175 -6.86 -7.42 -6.66
N ILE A 176 -5.77 -8.14 -6.89
CA ILE A 176 -5.16 -9.04 -5.90
C ILE A 176 -3.83 -8.43 -5.50
N GLY A 177 -3.67 -8.19 -4.21
CA GLY A 177 -2.44 -7.70 -3.62
C GLY A 177 -2.04 -8.52 -2.38
N CYS A 178 -1.05 -8.04 -1.65
CA CYS A 178 -0.57 -8.65 -0.40
C CYS A 178 -0.73 -7.70 0.80
N GLY A 179 -1.43 -6.58 0.58
CA GLY A 179 -1.71 -5.54 1.55
C GLY A 179 -2.70 -5.99 2.64
N PRO A 180 -2.98 -5.09 3.60
CA PRO A 180 -3.77 -5.39 4.80
C PRO A 180 -5.25 -5.69 4.51
N PHE A 181 -5.76 -5.29 3.35
CA PHE A 181 -7.15 -5.49 2.97
C PHE A 181 -7.26 -6.00 1.54
N LYS A 182 -8.22 -6.90 1.30
CA LYS A 182 -8.61 -7.32 -0.06
C LYS A 182 -9.92 -6.63 -0.46
N LEU A 183 -10.05 -6.28 -1.74
CA LEU A 183 -11.32 -5.75 -2.25
C LEU A 183 -12.34 -6.89 -2.35
N ALA A 184 -13.47 -6.74 -1.65
CA ALA A 184 -14.57 -7.70 -1.68
C ALA A 184 -15.67 -7.30 -2.65
N GLU A 185 -15.95 -6.01 -2.77
CA GLU A 185 -17.00 -5.48 -3.63
C GLU A 185 -16.70 -4.02 -4.01
N TRP A 186 -16.92 -3.68 -5.27
CA TRP A 186 -16.97 -2.31 -5.74
C TRP A 186 -18.32 -2.07 -6.42
N GLU A 187 -19.09 -1.15 -5.86
CA GLU A 187 -20.33 -0.66 -6.44
C GLU A 187 -20.09 0.77 -6.94
N PRO A 188 -19.93 0.99 -8.26
CA PRO A 188 -19.55 2.27 -8.83
C PRO A 188 -20.42 3.43 -8.35
N ALA A 189 -19.77 4.54 -8.03
CA ALA A 189 -20.32 5.76 -7.45
C ALA A 189 -21.06 5.58 -6.10
N GLN A 190 -20.99 4.40 -5.48
CA GLN A 190 -21.61 4.12 -4.18
C GLN A 190 -20.58 3.77 -3.11
N PHE A 191 -19.84 2.67 -3.26
CA PHE A 191 -18.86 2.25 -2.26
C PHE A 191 -17.82 1.25 -2.76
N PHE A 192 -16.73 1.15 -2.01
CA PHE A 192 -15.80 0.01 -2.01
C PHE A 192 -15.91 -0.69 -0.67
N ARG A 193 -16.06 -2.02 -0.67
CA ARG A 193 -16.03 -2.88 0.51
C ARG A 193 -14.75 -3.69 0.50
N PHE A 194 -14.06 -3.66 1.62
CA PHE A 194 -12.82 -4.38 1.85
C PHE A 194 -12.98 -5.33 3.03
N GLU A 195 -12.38 -6.51 2.89
CA GLU A 195 -12.23 -7.48 3.97
C GLU A 195 -10.78 -7.46 4.46
N ALA A 196 -10.57 -7.56 5.76
CA ALA A 196 -9.23 -7.69 6.32
C ALA A 196 -8.54 -8.94 5.77
N HIS A 197 -7.27 -8.81 5.41
CA HIS A 197 -6.44 -9.92 4.98
C HIS A 197 -5.99 -10.70 6.22
N ALA A 198 -6.63 -11.83 6.48
CA ALA A 198 -6.39 -12.62 7.70
C ALA A 198 -4.94 -13.11 7.83
N ASP A 199 -4.28 -13.36 6.71
CA ASP A 199 -2.89 -13.83 6.63
C ASP A 199 -1.91 -12.68 6.31
N TYR A 200 -2.26 -11.44 6.68
CA TYR A 200 -1.35 -10.31 6.53
C TYR A 200 -0.05 -10.52 7.30
N HIS A 201 1.07 -10.15 6.68
CA HIS A 201 2.41 -10.52 7.12
C HIS A 201 3.01 -9.61 8.22
N LEU A 202 2.34 -8.51 8.56
CA LEU A 202 2.65 -7.63 9.70
C LEU A 202 1.51 -7.67 10.72
N ASP A 203 1.50 -6.70 11.64
CA ASP A 203 0.35 -6.46 12.51
C ASP A 203 -0.87 -6.07 11.65
N GLY A 204 -1.74 -7.05 11.40
CA GLY A 204 -2.93 -6.90 10.56
C GLY A 204 -3.96 -5.92 11.11
N PRO A 205 -4.97 -5.58 10.29
CA PRO A 205 -6.02 -4.66 10.72
C PRO A 205 -6.76 -5.14 11.96
N TYR A 206 -6.99 -4.22 12.90
CA TYR A 206 -7.89 -4.48 14.03
C TYR A 206 -9.35 -4.61 13.58
N ILE A 207 -9.74 -4.01 12.46
CA ILE A 207 -11.09 -4.05 11.91
C ILE A 207 -11.24 -5.23 10.95
N ALA A 208 -12.41 -5.88 10.93
CA ALA A 208 -12.68 -7.00 10.02
C ALA A 208 -13.08 -6.53 8.63
N GLU A 209 -13.75 -5.38 8.55
CA GLU A 209 -14.26 -4.83 7.30
C GLU A 209 -14.00 -3.32 7.25
N LYS A 210 -13.70 -2.82 6.05
CA LYS A 210 -13.68 -1.39 5.76
C LYS A 210 -14.61 -1.09 4.59
N VAL A 211 -15.46 -0.07 4.74
CA VAL A 211 -16.35 0.41 3.68
C VAL A 211 -16.02 1.86 3.37
N VAL A 212 -15.50 2.10 2.16
CA VAL A 212 -15.26 3.44 1.64
C VAL A 212 -16.52 3.89 0.89
N GLN A 213 -17.26 4.86 1.45
CA GLN A 213 -18.50 5.36 0.87
C GLN A 213 -18.24 6.58 -0.02
N ILE A 214 -18.77 6.58 -1.24
CA ILE A 214 -18.66 7.71 -2.16
C ILE A 214 -19.71 8.76 -1.80
N VAL A 215 -19.26 9.92 -1.31
CA VAL A 215 -20.13 11.03 -0.88
C VAL A 215 -19.72 12.31 -1.60
N ARG A 216 -20.49 12.66 -2.65
CA ARG A 216 -20.19 13.80 -3.53
C ARG A 216 -20.44 15.17 -2.89
N GLU A 217 -21.23 15.26 -1.82
CA GLU A 217 -21.53 16.53 -1.13
C GLU A 217 -20.98 16.57 0.30
N THR A 218 -20.21 17.62 0.60
CA THR A 218 -19.52 17.84 1.88
C THR A 218 -20.46 17.97 3.08
N GLU A 219 -21.66 18.56 2.91
CA GLU A 219 -22.65 18.66 4.00
C GLU A 219 -23.31 17.31 4.30
N ALA A 220 -23.70 16.55 3.27
CA ALA A 220 -24.26 15.21 3.44
C ALA A 220 -23.25 14.22 4.06
N GLY A 221 -21.97 14.33 3.69
CA GLY A 221 -20.88 13.57 4.32
C GLY A 221 -20.69 13.91 5.79
N TYR A 222 -20.75 15.20 6.14
CA TYR A 222 -20.69 15.62 7.54
C TYR A 222 -21.89 15.12 8.35
N TYR A 223 -23.11 15.13 7.79
CA TYR A 223 -24.29 14.58 8.45
C TYR A 223 -24.24 13.04 8.57
N ALA A 224 -23.81 12.31 7.54
CA ALA A 224 -23.63 10.86 7.63
C ALA A 224 -22.60 10.46 8.72
N LEU A 225 -21.52 11.23 8.88
CA LEU A 225 -20.55 11.06 9.96
C LEU A 225 -21.11 11.43 11.35
N SER A 226 -22.01 12.42 11.43
CA SER A 226 -22.46 13.01 12.71
C SER A 226 -23.81 12.51 13.22
N THR A 227 -24.63 11.88 12.37
CA THR A 227 -26.02 11.51 12.72
C THR A 227 -26.31 10.01 12.77
N ASP A 228 -25.34 9.12 12.49
CA ASP A 228 -25.58 7.68 12.55
C ASP A 228 -24.82 6.92 13.66
N ASN A 229 -25.53 5.94 14.20
CA ASN A 229 -25.41 5.32 15.51
C ASN A 229 -24.27 4.27 15.62
N GLY A 230 -23.05 4.63 15.23
CA GLY A 230 -21.84 3.81 15.48
C GLY A 230 -21.04 3.38 14.26
N SER A 231 -21.40 3.82 13.06
CA SER A 231 -20.75 3.43 11.80
C SER A 231 -19.57 4.33 11.40
N ALA A 232 -19.46 5.57 11.91
CA ALA A 232 -18.40 6.47 11.48
C ALA A 232 -17.66 7.13 12.64
N LYS A 233 -16.58 6.49 13.11
CA LYS A 233 -15.57 7.14 13.96
C LYS A 233 -14.24 7.20 13.22
N CYS A 234 -14.10 8.21 12.38
CA CYS A 234 -12.78 8.76 12.08
C CYS A 234 -12.84 10.27 12.32
N GLN A 235 -12.66 10.66 13.59
CA GLN A 235 -12.42 12.05 13.95
C GLN A 235 -10.90 12.24 14.07
N ARG A 236 -10.37 13.19 13.30
CA ARG A 236 -9.04 13.77 13.47
C ARG A 236 -8.84 14.09 14.95
N MET A 237 -8.01 13.33 15.66
CA MET A 237 -7.47 13.79 16.93
C MET A 237 -6.43 14.88 16.63
N SER A 238 -6.91 16.12 16.55
CA SER A 238 -6.04 17.29 16.61
C SER A 238 -5.43 17.38 18.01
N ALA A 239 -4.21 16.87 18.16
CA ALA A 239 -3.38 17.19 19.31
C ALA A 239 -3.08 18.70 19.27
N THR A 240 -3.79 19.46 20.09
CA THR A 240 -3.46 20.87 20.33
C THR A 240 -2.50 20.90 21.52
N ARG A 241 -1.42 21.66 21.37
CA ARG A 241 -0.36 21.89 22.37
C ARG A 241 -0.88 22.37 23.72
#